data_AF-A0A962UJ73-F1
#
_entry.id   AF-A0A962UJ73-F1
#
_cell.length_a   1.000
_cell.length_b   1.000
_cell.length_c   1.000
_cell.angle_alpha   90.00
_cell.angle_beta   90.00
_cell.angle_gamma   90.00
#
_symmetry.space_group_name_H-M   'P 1'
#
loop_
_entity.id
_entity.type
_entity.pdbx_description
1 polymer ?
#
loop_
_entity_poly.entity_id
_entity_poly.type
_entity_poly.pdbx_seq_one_letter_code
_entity_poly.pdbx_strand_id
1 'polypeptide(L)'
;MERCPVCRARFKDEPVCYRCGADLSVLLAIEAEVAALEQQAVVLLGTGAWIKAHRTAERILALQSSPLAAAVLNLSRQELIASEVQALEQRPLP
;
A
#
# COMPACT_ATOMS: atom_id res chain seq x y z
N MET A 1 0.19 -14.07 5.94
CA MET A 1 0.55 -15.27 5.15
C MET A 1 -0.32 -16.45 5.59
N GLU A 2 -0.85 -17.26 4.66
CA GLU A 2 -1.67 -18.44 5.02
C GLU A 2 -0.90 -19.77 4.94
N ARG A 3 0.10 -19.85 4.05
CA ARG A 3 0.89 -21.06 3.80
C ARG A 3 2.35 -20.71 3.51
N CYS A 4 3.24 -21.62 3.87
CA CYS A 4 4.65 -21.54 3.50
C CYS A 4 4.80 -21.57 1.96
N PRO A 5 5.48 -20.59 1.34
CA PRO A 5 5.66 -20.57 -0.11
C PRO A 5 6.56 -21.70 -0.62
N VAL A 6 7.42 -22.26 0.23
CA VAL A 6 8.36 -23.34 -0.13
C VAL A 6 7.66 -24.71 -0.14
N CYS A 7 7.04 -25.10 0.97
CA CYS A 7 6.49 -26.46 1.13
C CYS A 7 4.96 -26.52 1.20
N ARG A 8 4.26 -25.38 1.10
CA ARG A 8 2.79 -25.23 1.15
C ARG A 8 2.12 -25.71 2.43
N ALA A 9 2.88 -26.00 3.49
CA ALA A 9 2.33 -26.24 4.83
C ALA A 9 1.57 -25.02 5.34
N ARG A 10 0.57 -25.23 6.20
CA ARG A 10 -0.16 -24.13 6.85
C ARG A 10 0.81 -23.29 7.68
N PHE A 11 0.70 -21.98 7.58
CA PHE A 11 1.48 -21.06 8.40
C PHE A 11 0.99 -21.09 9.86
N LYS A 12 1.92 -21.01 10.83
CA LYS A 12 1.63 -21.10 12.27
C LYS A 12 2.14 -19.88 13.05
N ASP A 13 2.24 -18.73 12.40
CA ASP A 13 2.70 -17.48 13.03
C ASP A 13 4.14 -17.55 13.59
N GLU A 14 4.95 -18.45 13.05
CA GLU A 14 6.37 -18.61 13.39
C GLU A 14 7.27 -18.17 12.23
N PRO A 15 8.40 -17.49 12.48
CA PRO A 15 9.31 -17.03 11.44
C PRO A 15 10.01 -18.17 10.70
N VAL A 16 10.09 -19.37 11.29
CA VAL A 16 10.67 -20.55 10.65
C VAL A 16 9.57 -21.57 10.40
N CYS A 17 9.50 -22.10 9.16
CA CYS A 17 8.50 -23.10 8.85
C CYS A 17 8.78 -24.42 9.59
N TYR A 18 7.85 -24.84 10.44
CA TYR A 18 7.94 -26.12 11.19
C TYR A 18 8.14 -27.37 10.33
N ARG A 19 7.75 -27.34 9.04
CA ARG A 19 7.83 -28.51 8.14
C ARG A 19 9.14 -28.57 7.37
N CYS A 20 9.56 -27.48 6.76
CA CYS A 20 10.71 -27.46 5.84
C CYS A 20 11.89 -26.62 6.32
N GLY A 21 11.78 -25.97 7.48
CA GLY A 21 12.83 -25.13 8.04
C GLY A 21 13.11 -23.84 7.27
N ALA A 22 12.27 -23.47 6.30
CA ALA A 22 12.45 -22.23 5.55
C ALA A 22 12.28 -21.02 6.49
N ASP A 23 13.21 -20.07 6.39
CA ASP A 23 13.10 -18.77 7.06
C ASP A 23 12.12 -17.87 6.28
N LEU A 24 11.06 -17.46 6.97
CA LEU A 24 9.96 -16.63 6.47
C LEU A 24 10.02 -15.21 7.05
N SER A 25 11.02 -14.89 7.89
CA SER A 25 11.10 -13.63 8.64
C SER A 25 10.98 -12.40 7.74
N VAL A 26 11.66 -12.41 6.59
CA VAL A 26 11.62 -11.30 5.61
C VAL A 26 10.23 -11.12 5.02
N LEU A 27 9.53 -12.22 4.69
CA LEU A 27 8.18 -12.15 4.14
C LEU A 27 7.19 -11.61 5.17
N LEU A 28 7.33 -12.03 6.43
CA LEU A 28 6.51 -11.52 7.53
C LEU A 28 6.77 -10.04 7.80
N ALA A 29 8.03 -9.59 7.70
CA ALA A 29 8.37 -8.19 7.81
C ALA A 29 7.71 -7.34 6.70
N ILE A 30 7.69 -7.83 5.46
CA ILE A 30 7.01 -7.17 4.35
C ILE A 30 5.50 -7.08 4.60
N GLU A 31 4.85 -8.16 5.06
CA GLU A 31 3.42 -8.13 5.38
C GLU A 31 3.09 -7.12 6.49
N ALA A 32 3.92 -7.05 7.53
CA ALA A 32 3.78 -6.07 8.60
C ALA A 32 3.98 -4.63 8.10
N GLU A 33 4.98 -4.41 7.23
CA GLU A 33 5.22 -3.10 6.61
C GLU A 33 4.01 -2.66 5.77
N VAL A 34 3.45 -3.56 4.96
CA VAL A 34 2.28 -3.23 4.13
C VAL A 34 1.08 -2.89 5.02
N ALA A 35 0.82 -3.65 6.08
CA ALA A 35 -0.28 -3.35 6.99
C ALA A 35 -0.15 -1.95 7.64
N ALA A 36 1.07 -1.54 8.00
CA ALA A 36 1.33 -0.21 8.53
C ALA A 36 1.14 0.89 7.46
N LEU A 37 1.63 0.65 6.24
CA LEU A 37 1.45 1.58 5.11
C LEU A 37 -0.02 1.73 4.73
N GLU A 38 -0.83 0.67 4.77
CA GLU A 38 -2.26 0.72 4.47
C GLU A 38 -3.02 1.61 5.47
N GLN A 39 -2.73 1.46 6.77
CA GLN A 39 -3.29 2.35 7.79
C GLN A 39 -2.87 3.81 7.54
N GLN A 40 -1.60 4.03 7.20
CA GLN A 40 -1.09 5.37 6.89
C GLN A 40 -1.78 5.97 5.65
N ALA A 41 -1.99 5.18 4.60
CA ALA A 41 -2.66 5.61 3.38
C ALA A 41 -4.08 6.10 3.66
N VAL A 42 -4.85 5.38 4.49
CA VAL A 42 -6.20 5.78 4.89
C VAL A 42 -6.18 7.10 5.66
N VAL A 43 -5.25 7.26 6.61
CA VAL A 43 -5.10 8.53 7.35
C VAL A 43 -4.77 9.69 6.41
N LEU A 44 -3.86 9.49 5.45
CA LEU A 44 -3.47 10.53 4.48
C LEU A 44 -4.60 10.93 3.54
N LEU A 45 -5.46 9.98 3.15
CA LEU A 45 -6.69 10.30 2.42
C LEU A 45 -7.63 11.17 3.28
N GLY A 46 -7.83 10.79 4.54
CA GLY A 46 -8.70 11.53 5.47
C GLY A 46 -8.25 12.96 5.74
N THR A 47 -6.97 13.27 5.60
CA THR A 47 -6.42 14.63 5.76
C THR A 47 -6.26 15.40 4.45
N GLY A 48 -6.67 14.82 3.31
CA GLY A 48 -6.51 15.44 1.99
C GLY A 48 -5.04 15.53 1.53
N ALA A 49 -4.13 14.76 2.12
CA ALA A 49 -2.72 14.75 1.77
C ALA A 49 -2.46 13.90 0.51
N TRP A 50 -3.08 14.29 -0.61
CA TRP A 50 -3.22 13.46 -1.82
C TRP A 50 -1.88 12.95 -2.39
N ILE A 51 -0.85 13.80 -2.48
CA ILE A 51 0.48 13.40 -2.98
C ILE A 51 1.10 12.32 -2.08
N LYS A 52 0.98 12.47 -0.75
CA LYS A 52 1.54 11.50 0.20
C LYS A 52 0.76 10.18 0.12
N ALA A 53 -0.58 10.25 0.08
CA ALA A 53 -1.42 9.07 -0.10
C ALA A 53 -1.07 8.31 -1.38
N HIS A 54 -0.84 9.03 -2.48
CA HIS A 54 -0.43 8.46 -3.77
C HIS A 54 0.88 7.67 -3.66
N ARG A 55 1.93 8.29 -3.12
CA ARG A 55 3.25 7.64 -2.95
C ARG A 55 3.20 6.46 -1.98
N THR A 56 2.42 6.56 -0.91
CA THR A 56 2.22 5.44 0.03
C THR A 56 1.56 4.26 -0.68
N ALA A 57 0.56 4.51 -1.53
CA ALA A 57 -0.08 3.47 -2.33
C ALA A 57 0.88 2.82 -3.35
N GLU A 58 1.72 3.61 -4.03
CA GLU A 58 2.76 3.07 -4.93
C GLU A 58 3.72 2.13 -4.18
N ARG A 59 4.16 2.53 -2.97
CA ARG A 59 5.03 1.69 -2.15
C ARG A 59 4.38 0.36 -1.77
N ILE A 60 3.10 0.38 -1.36
CA ILE A 60 2.36 -0.85 -1.05
C ILE A 60 2.33 -1.77 -2.28
N LEU A 61 1.97 -1.23 -3.45
CA LEU A 61 1.85 -2.00 -4.69
C LEU A 61 3.19 -2.57 -5.18
N ALA A 62 4.31 -1.91 -4.85
CA ALA A 62 5.64 -2.44 -5.12
C ALA A 62 6.02 -3.63 -4.21
N LEU A 63 5.44 -3.72 -3.02
CA LEU A 63 5.66 -4.81 -2.06
C LEU A 63 4.72 -5.99 -2.30
N GLN A 64 3.42 -5.70 -2.49
CA GLN A 64 2.41 -6.71 -2.75
C GLN A 64 1.18 -6.16 -3.46
N SER A 65 0.42 -7.04 -4.11
CA SER A 65 -0.91 -6.71 -4.60
C SER A 65 -1.83 -6.35 -3.43
N SER A 66 -2.42 -5.16 -3.46
CA SER A 66 -3.41 -4.71 -2.47
C SER A 66 -4.57 -3.99 -3.17
N PRO A 67 -5.82 -4.50 -3.05
CA PRO A 67 -7.00 -3.81 -3.56
C PRO A 67 -7.20 -2.43 -2.94
N LEU A 68 -6.87 -2.28 -1.64
CA LEU A 68 -6.93 -1.00 -0.95
C LEU A 68 -5.94 -0.01 -1.55
N ALA A 69 -4.68 -0.41 -1.73
CA ALA A 69 -3.67 0.47 -2.32
C ALA A 69 -4.03 0.89 -3.76
N ALA A 70 -4.57 -0.03 -4.57
CA ALA A 70 -5.07 0.31 -5.90
C ALA A 70 -6.19 1.37 -5.84
N ALA A 71 -7.13 1.25 -4.90
CA ALA A 71 -8.18 2.25 -4.70
C ALA A 71 -7.62 3.61 -4.25
N VAL A 72 -6.68 3.63 -3.30
CA VAL A 72 -5.99 4.85 -2.84
C VAL A 72 -5.27 5.54 -4.00
N LEU A 73 -4.55 4.78 -4.83
CA LEU A 73 -3.80 5.30 -5.98
C LEU A 73 -4.73 5.98 -6.98
N ASN A 74 -5.87 5.35 -7.28
CA ASN A 74 -6.87 5.90 -8.20
C ASN A 74 -7.52 7.18 -7.64
N LEU A 75 -7.98 7.15 -6.38
CA LEU A 75 -8.62 8.30 -5.76
C LEU A 75 -7.68 9.50 -5.65
N SER A 76 -6.47 9.27 -5.13
CA SER A 76 -5.46 10.34 -5.02
C SER A 76 -5.09 10.94 -6.37
N ARG A 77 -5.02 10.13 -7.44
CA ARG A 77 -4.80 10.63 -8.80
C ARG A 77 -5.94 11.54 -9.27
N GLN A 78 -7.19 11.13 -9.05
CA GLN A 78 -8.37 11.91 -9.43
C GLN A 78 -8.39 13.28 -8.72
N GLU A 79 -8.14 13.29 -7.41
CA GLU A 79 -8.11 14.52 -6.61
C GLU A 79 -6.96 15.46 -7.02
N LEU A 80 -5.78 14.91 -7.33
CA LEU A 80 -4.67 15.71 -7.83
C LEU A 80 -5.01 16.38 -9.16
N ILE A 81 -5.60 15.64 -10.10
CA ILE A 81 -6.02 16.21 -11.39
C ILE A 81 -7.09 17.28 -11.17
N ALA A 82 -8.09 17.02 -10.33
CA ALA A 82 -9.16 17.98 -10.04
C ALA A 82 -8.60 19.29 -9.44
N SER A 83 -7.65 19.18 -8.52
CA SER A 83 -6.96 20.33 -7.92
C SER A 83 -6.20 21.16 -8.97
N GLU A 84 -5.51 20.51 -9.90
CA GLU A 84 -4.78 21.20 -10.97
C GLU A 84 -5.73 21.88 -11.97
N VAL A 85 -6.81 21.21 -12.36
CA VAL A 85 -7.85 21.79 -13.24
C VAL A 85 -8.43 23.05 -12.60
N GLN A 86 -8.81 22.98 -11.32
CA GLN A 86 -9.35 24.12 -10.59
C GLN A 86 -8.34 25.29 -10.52
N ALA A 87 -7.06 24.99 -10.30
CA ALA A 87 -6.01 26.02 -10.25
C ALA A 87 -5.83 26.72 -11.61
N LEU A 88 -5.97 25.99 -12.73
CA LEU A 88 -5.90 26.55 -14.08
C LEU A 88 -7.11 27.42 -14.40
N GLU A 89 -8.33 26.99 -14.04
CA GLU A 89 -9.56 27.76 -14.24
C GLU A 89 -9.56 29.08 -13.45
N GLN A 90 -8.95 29.09 -12.27
CA GLN A 90 -8.84 30.28 -11.42
C GLN A 90 -7.71 31.22 -11.84
N ARG A 91 -6.89 30.85 -12.82
CA ARG A 91 -5.78 31.68 -13.28
C ARG A 91 -6.33 32.76 -14.23
N PRO A 92 -6.25 34.06 -13.89
CA PRO A 92 -6.73 35.10 -14.80
C PRO A 92 -5.92 35.06 -16.10
N LEU A 93 -6.62 35.09 -17.23
CA LEU A 93 -6.01 35.27 -18.54
C LEU A 93 -5.34 36.66 -18.60
N PRO A 94 -4.15 36.79 -19.23
CA PRO A 94 -3.49 38.08 -19.42
C PRO A 94 -4.29 39.03 -20.30
#